data_AF-A0A3B8SVK9-F1
#
_entry.id   AF-A0A3B8SVK9-F1
#
_cell.length_a   1.000
_cell.length_b   1.000
_cell.length_c   1.000
_cell.angle_alpha   90.00
_cell.angle_beta   90.00
_cell.angle_gamma   90.00
#
_symmetry.space_group_name_H-M   'P 1'
#
loop_
_entity.id
_entity.type
_entity.pdbx_description
1 polymer ?
#
loop_
_entity_poly.entity_id
_entity_poly.type
_entity_poly.pdbx_seq_one_letter_code
_entity_poly.pdbx_strand_id
1 'polypeptide(L)'
;AAIANLRWKKLFRLGRANWHKDFLFLYRPTDSVELNCYKLEARYRLKQAKDADHREAVRLWTHGKSQPKACDTLFSLIQQRGLITKEVRLRRIDHALEKRQLQLARWLAKPLDQSATKHINAWAQARRQPAAFLTKQAAQFPEWVDMAASRLASRNPDRLLELIKNREIPDAVREQAILGAARTMAINLDPAAAPLLRMDLPSHPILNHWRVRYFIHFQEWADVLTAISQLAPEERNEIEWNYWASRALAMTGNSDLAFEGFRKVAESNSWYGFLAADYLGIAYNLAPKTKRPPETLIAKVNERTDVTVARLLFEEGLTVMARRQWDFVTGRLDEEEQKAAAVLANRWNWHSRSAVTAHQSGLTDDYELRYPLAFEKPLKNAAKRHDISLSWLSGLMRSESLFMHDIRSPAGALGLMQVMPRTGRQTAKELNLRWRGNNTLINPSTNIRIGSYYLAKQLERFGHPALATAAYNAGPHRVKQWMPDESMPLDAWVASIPFTETRNYVQRVLSAQVIYEWRYNGAITRLESVAASQITKKE
;
A
#
# COMPACT_ATOMS: atom_id res chain seq x y z
N ALA A 1 27.49 3.93 8.40
CA ALA A 1 26.17 3.84 9.08
C ALA A 1 26.21 3.85 10.62
N ALA A 2 27.17 3.20 11.30
CA ALA A 2 27.25 3.15 12.77
C ALA A 2 27.36 4.54 13.44
N ILE A 3 28.18 5.44 12.87
CA ILE A 3 28.32 6.84 13.33
C ILE A 3 26.99 7.61 13.25
N ALA A 4 26.20 7.40 12.18
CA ALA A 4 24.91 8.05 12.03
C ALA A 4 23.89 7.60 13.11
N ASN A 5 23.95 6.34 13.56
CA ASN A 5 23.09 5.80 14.62
C ASN A 5 23.51 6.29 16.03
N LEU A 6 24.82 6.38 16.29
CA LEU A 6 25.34 6.95 17.54
C LEU A 6 24.98 8.44 17.65
N ARG A 7 25.11 9.18 16.55
CA ARG A 7 24.66 10.58 16.44
C ARG A 7 23.17 10.69 16.75
N TRP A 8 22.35 9.85 16.13
CA TRP A 8 20.90 9.80 16.34
C TRP A 8 20.53 9.63 17.82
N LYS A 9 21.07 8.61 18.49
CA LYS A 9 20.83 8.38 19.93
C LYS A 9 21.37 9.51 20.81
N LYS A 10 22.47 10.15 20.41
CA LYS A 10 23.05 11.29 21.14
C LYS A 10 22.13 12.52 21.05
N LEU A 11 21.49 12.78 19.90
CA LEU A 11 20.57 13.91 19.73
C LEU A 11 19.42 13.90 20.75
N PHE A 12 18.76 12.78 20.99
CA PHE A 12 17.69 12.70 22.02
C PHE A 12 18.20 12.97 23.44
N ARG A 13 19.45 12.66 23.75
CA ARG A 13 20.05 12.99 25.05
C ARG A 13 20.35 14.49 25.15
N LEU A 14 20.93 15.07 24.11
CA LEU A 14 21.25 16.50 24.06
C LEU A 14 19.99 17.38 24.07
N GLY A 15 18.95 16.97 23.35
CA GLY A 15 17.67 17.70 23.31
C GLY A 15 17.01 17.73 24.68
N ARG A 16 16.91 16.59 25.37
CA ARG A 16 16.37 16.51 26.74
C ARG A 16 17.19 17.29 27.77
N ALA A 17 18.50 17.37 27.58
CA ALA A 17 19.40 18.11 28.45
C ALA A 17 19.47 19.63 28.13
N ASN A 18 18.75 20.11 27.10
CA ASN A 18 18.81 21.48 26.61
C ASN A 18 20.22 21.95 26.18
N TRP A 19 21.07 21.02 25.74
CA TRP A 19 22.42 21.34 25.23
C TRP A 19 22.31 21.84 23.78
N HIS A 20 21.73 23.04 23.62
CA HIS A 20 21.29 23.56 22.32
C HIS A 20 22.41 23.69 21.29
N LYS A 21 23.60 24.16 21.68
CA LYS A 21 24.74 24.32 20.76
C LYS A 21 25.23 22.96 20.23
N ASP A 22 25.48 22.01 21.13
CA ASP A 22 25.93 20.65 20.78
C ASP A 22 24.87 19.90 19.96
N PHE A 23 23.60 20.09 20.32
CA PHE A 23 22.48 19.52 19.57
C PHE A 23 22.51 20.02 18.13
N LEU A 24 22.57 21.34 17.90
CA LEU A 24 22.58 21.90 16.54
C LEU A 24 23.82 21.50 15.75
N PHE A 25 24.98 21.37 16.40
CA PHE A 25 26.21 20.88 15.77
C PHE A 25 26.03 19.45 15.21
N LEU A 26 25.44 18.56 16.00
CA LEU A 26 25.22 17.16 15.60
C LEU A 26 23.94 16.95 14.77
N TYR A 27 23.02 17.89 14.77
CA TYR A 27 21.73 17.73 14.13
C TYR A 27 21.88 17.57 12.61
N ARG A 28 21.08 16.68 12.03
CA ARG A 28 20.87 16.58 10.58
C ARG A 28 19.38 16.40 10.31
N PRO A 29 18.89 16.81 9.11
CA PRO A 29 17.49 16.69 8.74
C PRO A 29 16.92 15.29 8.99
N THR A 30 15.67 15.24 9.46
CA THR A 30 15.02 13.99 9.83
C THR A 30 13.49 14.09 9.93
N ASP A 31 12.82 12.94 9.85
CA ASP A 31 11.38 12.78 10.04
C ASP A 31 10.96 12.65 11.52
N SER A 32 11.91 12.61 12.46
CA SER A 32 11.57 12.58 13.90
C SER A 32 11.00 13.91 14.36
N VAL A 33 9.69 13.92 14.64
CA VAL A 33 8.96 15.07 15.21
C VAL A 33 9.65 15.60 16.48
N GLU A 34 10.06 14.71 17.37
CA GLU A 34 10.72 15.07 18.63
C GLU A 34 12.06 15.79 18.40
N LEU A 35 12.92 15.25 17.51
CA LEU A 35 14.20 15.90 17.20
C LEU A 35 14.00 17.22 16.45
N ASN A 36 12.99 17.31 15.59
CA ASN A 36 12.64 18.55 14.89
C ASN A 36 12.16 19.63 15.89
N CYS A 37 11.39 19.24 16.90
CA CYS A 37 10.98 20.14 17.98
C CYS A 37 12.18 20.66 18.78
N TYR A 38 13.11 19.77 19.19
CA TYR A 38 14.34 20.19 19.88
C TYR A 38 15.24 21.09 19.01
N LYS A 39 15.33 20.82 17.70
CA LYS A 39 16.08 21.67 16.76
C LYS A 39 15.53 23.08 16.73
N LEU A 40 14.21 23.22 16.57
CA LEU A 40 13.56 24.53 16.52
C LEU A 40 13.68 25.24 17.87
N GLU A 41 13.45 24.54 18.97
CA GLU A 41 13.64 25.07 20.31
C GLU A 41 15.06 25.63 20.50
N ALA A 42 16.08 24.85 20.14
CA ALA A 42 17.47 25.27 20.20
C ALA A 42 17.73 26.54 19.38
N ARG A 43 17.19 26.63 18.16
CA ARG A 43 17.29 27.83 17.31
C ARG A 43 16.60 29.04 17.93
N TYR A 44 15.41 28.88 18.51
CA TYR A 44 14.71 29.96 19.20
C TYR A 44 15.47 30.45 20.44
N ARG A 45 15.99 29.53 21.26
CA ARG A 45 16.72 29.83 22.49
C ARG A 45 18.05 30.53 22.22
N LEU A 46 18.74 30.13 21.16
CA LEU A 46 20.00 30.74 20.72
C LEU A 46 19.80 32.01 19.87
N LYS A 47 18.56 32.47 19.66
CA LYS A 47 18.23 33.61 18.78
C LYS A 47 18.74 33.44 17.34
N GLN A 48 18.73 32.20 16.85
CA GLN A 48 19.17 31.79 15.51
C GLN A 48 18.00 31.37 14.60
N ALA A 49 16.76 31.51 15.06
CA ALA A 49 15.57 31.12 14.28
C ALA A 49 15.38 32.05 13.08
N LYS A 50 15.09 31.46 11.92
CA LYS A 50 14.78 32.16 10.66
C LYS A 50 13.31 32.00 10.30
N ASP A 51 12.82 32.74 9.30
CA ASP A 51 11.43 32.63 8.78
C ASP A 51 11.02 31.20 8.42
N ALA A 52 11.95 30.41 7.88
CA ALA A 52 11.72 28.99 7.61
C ALA A 52 11.44 28.18 8.90
N ASP A 53 12.11 28.51 10.01
CA ASP A 53 11.89 27.87 11.31
C ASP A 53 10.52 28.23 11.90
N HIS A 54 10.08 29.49 11.71
CA HIS A 54 8.74 29.92 12.11
C HIS A 54 7.65 29.13 11.38
N ARG A 55 7.77 28.99 10.05
CA ARG A 55 6.84 28.17 9.25
C ARG A 55 6.85 26.70 9.67
N GLU A 56 8.03 26.13 9.91
CA GLU A 56 8.18 24.74 10.34
C GLU A 56 7.58 24.49 11.73
N ALA A 57 7.78 25.41 12.68
CA ALA A 57 7.21 25.32 14.03
C ALA A 57 5.68 25.39 14.01
N VAL A 58 5.11 26.30 13.21
CA VAL A 58 3.66 26.37 13.00
C VAL A 58 3.15 25.08 12.38
N ARG A 59 3.83 24.52 11.36
CA ARG A 59 3.46 23.24 10.74
C ARG A 59 3.47 22.07 11.73
N LEU A 60 4.45 22.01 12.63
CA LEU A 60 4.49 20.98 13.68
C LEU A 60 3.34 21.16 14.68
N TRP A 61 3.00 22.41 15.01
CA TRP A 61 1.90 22.72 15.91
C TRP A 61 0.54 22.40 15.31
N THR A 62 0.31 22.70 14.03
CA THR A 62 -0.98 22.47 13.34
C THR A 62 -1.26 21.00 13.04
N HIS A 63 -0.48 20.05 13.55
CA HIS A 63 -0.73 18.64 13.34
C HIS A 63 -2.06 18.18 13.99
N GLY A 64 -2.80 17.32 13.28
CA GLY A 64 -4.11 16.81 13.69
C GLY A 64 -4.09 15.77 14.83
N LYS A 65 -2.93 15.44 15.37
CA LYS A 65 -2.78 14.60 16.57
C LYS A 65 -2.01 15.35 17.64
N SER A 66 -2.17 14.91 18.89
CA SER A 66 -1.29 15.35 19.99
C SER A 66 0.15 15.01 19.65
N GLN A 67 1.03 16.00 19.76
CA GLN A 67 2.44 15.85 19.47
C GLN A 67 3.19 15.37 20.73
N PRO A 68 4.43 14.85 20.57
CA PRO A 68 5.24 14.44 21.71
C PRO A 68 5.44 15.59 22.71
N LYS A 69 5.52 15.25 24.00
CA LYS A 69 5.77 16.19 25.11
C LYS A 69 7.01 17.07 24.89
N ALA A 70 8.00 16.55 24.17
CA ALA A 70 9.19 17.31 23.77
C ALA A 70 8.89 18.59 22.97
N CYS A 71 7.72 18.69 22.34
CA CYS A 71 7.31 19.87 21.58
C CYS A 71 6.66 20.97 22.45
N ASP A 72 6.30 20.68 23.70
CA ASP A 72 5.54 21.63 24.55
C ASP A 72 6.31 22.94 24.77
N THR A 73 7.62 22.87 25.00
CA THR A 73 8.48 24.05 25.17
C THR A 73 8.51 24.90 23.89
N LEU A 74 8.70 24.27 22.73
CA LEU A 74 8.65 24.95 21.43
C LEU A 74 7.29 25.62 21.22
N PHE A 75 6.20 24.92 21.52
CA PHE A 75 4.84 25.42 21.33
C PHE A 75 4.52 26.61 22.24
N SER A 76 5.02 26.59 23.47
CA SER A 76 4.97 27.75 24.37
C SER A 76 5.75 28.94 23.79
N LEU A 77 6.96 28.72 23.26
CA LEU A 77 7.79 29.77 22.67
C LEU A 77 7.13 30.44 21.46
N ILE A 78 6.48 29.68 20.58
CA ILE A 78 5.80 30.25 19.40
C ILE A 78 4.45 30.88 19.75
N GLN A 79 3.77 30.40 20.80
CA GLN A 79 2.56 31.04 21.34
C GLN A 79 2.88 32.44 21.87
N GLN A 80 3.94 32.56 22.67
CA GLN A 80 4.41 33.84 23.22
C GLN A 80 4.83 34.84 22.14
N ARG A 81 5.25 34.35 20.97
CA ARG A 81 5.64 35.16 19.80
C ARG A 81 4.45 35.50 18.89
N GLY A 82 3.23 35.13 19.26
CA GLY A 82 2.03 35.41 18.46
C GLY A 82 1.88 34.59 17.19
N LEU A 83 2.68 33.53 16.99
CA LEU A 83 2.61 32.71 15.77
C LEU A 83 1.39 31.78 15.72
N ILE A 84 0.75 31.52 16.86
CA ILE A 84 -0.48 30.73 16.94
C ILE A 84 -1.65 31.71 16.90
N THR A 85 -1.99 32.14 15.69
CA THR A 85 -3.17 33.00 15.43
C THR A 85 -4.47 32.21 15.53
N LYS A 86 -5.61 32.92 15.45
CA LYS A 86 -6.94 32.30 15.37
C LYS A 86 -7.03 31.32 14.20
N GLU A 87 -6.53 31.70 13.03
CA GLU A 87 -6.55 30.94 11.79
C GLU A 87 -5.66 29.69 11.88
N VAL A 88 -4.49 29.81 12.49
CA VAL A 88 -3.60 28.67 12.79
C VAL A 88 -4.30 27.66 13.68
N ARG A 89 -5.02 28.14 14.71
CA ARG A 89 -5.78 27.30 15.65
C ARG A 89 -6.97 26.61 14.99
N LEU A 90 -7.72 27.32 14.15
CA LEU A 90 -8.82 26.75 13.36
C LEU A 90 -8.31 25.63 12.44
N ARG A 91 -7.22 25.85 11.70
CA ARG A 91 -6.61 24.78 10.88
C ARG A 91 -6.24 23.54 11.68
N ARG A 92 -5.74 23.70 12.92
CA ARG A 92 -5.44 22.56 13.78
C ARG A 92 -6.71 21.84 14.24
N ILE A 93 -7.80 22.56 14.47
CA ILE A 93 -9.12 21.96 14.76
C ILE A 93 -9.54 21.08 13.58
N ASP A 94 -9.49 21.59 12.36
CA ASP A 94 -9.87 20.85 11.15
C ASP A 94 -9.04 19.58 10.99
N HIS A 95 -7.72 19.69 11.10
CA HIS A 95 -6.83 18.53 11.07
C HIS A 95 -7.10 17.53 12.20
N ALA A 96 -7.45 18.02 13.40
CA ALA A 96 -7.84 17.14 14.51
C ALA A 96 -9.14 16.38 14.20
N LEU A 97 -10.14 17.06 13.63
CA LEU A 97 -11.40 16.46 13.20
C LEU A 97 -11.18 15.42 12.08
N GLU A 98 -10.37 15.71 11.07
CA GLU A 98 -9.96 14.76 10.03
C GLU A 98 -9.32 13.49 10.62
N LYS A 99 -8.46 13.64 11.64
CA LYS A 99 -7.83 12.53 12.37
C LYS A 99 -8.69 11.94 13.49
N ARG A 100 -9.96 12.33 13.55
CA ARG A 100 -10.98 11.85 14.50
C ARG A 100 -10.64 12.13 15.97
N GLN A 101 -9.86 13.18 16.24
CA GLN A 101 -9.42 13.62 17.56
C GLN A 101 -10.39 14.65 18.16
N LEU A 102 -11.63 14.23 18.46
CA LEU A 102 -12.69 15.13 18.94
C LEU A 102 -12.32 15.85 20.25
N GLN A 103 -11.66 15.16 21.17
CA GLN A 103 -11.23 15.77 22.45
C GLN A 103 -10.19 16.87 22.22
N LEU A 104 -9.24 16.65 21.32
CA LEU A 104 -8.23 17.66 20.96
C LEU A 104 -8.90 18.87 20.30
N ALA A 105 -9.81 18.65 19.34
CA ALA A 105 -10.55 19.74 18.69
C ALA A 105 -11.32 20.59 19.71
N ARG A 106 -12.03 19.95 20.66
CA ARG A 106 -12.74 20.66 21.75
C ARG A 106 -11.80 21.44 22.66
N TRP A 107 -10.64 20.87 23.00
CA TRP A 107 -9.63 21.57 23.80
C TRP A 107 -9.09 22.79 23.06
N LEU A 108 -8.83 22.66 21.75
CA LEU A 108 -8.32 23.74 20.90
C LEU A 108 -9.32 24.89 20.73
N ALA A 109 -10.63 24.62 20.81
CA ALA A 109 -11.69 25.60 20.65
C ALA A 109 -11.98 26.43 21.92
N LYS A 110 -11.46 26.06 23.10
CA LYS A 110 -11.69 26.79 24.37
C LYS A 110 -11.44 28.31 24.30
N PRO A 111 -10.37 28.82 23.65
CA PRO A 111 -10.12 30.26 23.54
C PRO A 111 -10.78 30.90 22.31
N LEU A 112 -11.61 30.17 21.57
CA LEU A 112 -12.30 30.66 20.36
C LEU A 112 -13.75 31.02 20.66
N ASP A 113 -14.37 31.73 19.73
CA ASP A 113 -15.80 32.04 19.78
C ASP A 113 -16.69 30.79 19.56
N GLN A 114 -18.01 31.00 19.67
CA GLN A 114 -19.00 29.92 19.56
C GLN A 114 -19.02 29.26 18.16
N SER A 115 -18.53 29.93 17.09
CA SER A 115 -18.54 29.38 15.74
C SER A 115 -17.69 28.11 15.64
N ALA A 116 -16.51 28.10 16.31
CA ALA A 116 -15.64 26.93 16.36
C ALA A 116 -16.32 25.74 17.05
N THR A 117 -17.08 26.02 18.12
CA THR A 117 -17.85 24.98 18.83
C THR A 117 -18.99 24.43 17.96
N LYS A 118 -19.70 25.30 17.22
CA LYS A 118 -20.75 24.89 16.27
C LYS A 118 -20.17 23.99 15.18
N HIS A 119 -19.04 24.36 14.58
CA HIS A 119 -18.36 23.56 13.56
C HIS A 119 -17.93 22.17 14.07
N ILE A 120 -17.37 22.08 15.28
CA ILE A 120 -17.01 20.79 15.92
C ILE A 120 -18.25 19.92 16.18
N ASN A 121 -19.36 20.53 16.60
CA ASN A 121 -20.62 19.83 16.85
C ASN A 121 -21.25 19.33 15.54
N ALA A 122 -21.21 20.13 14.48
CA ALA A 122 -21.65 19.75 13.14
C ALA A 122 -20.86 18.52 12.64
N TRP A 123 -19.53 18.52 12.76
CA TRP A 123 -18.68 17.36 12.46
C TRP A 123 -19.11 16.12 13.27
N ALA A 124 -19.38 16.29 14.57
CA ALA A 124 -19.79 15.18 15.43
C ALA A 124 -21.16 14.61 15.02
N GLN A 125 -22.10 15.47 14.63
CA GLN A 125 -23.41 15.06 14.13
C GLN A 125 -23.30 14.38 12.77
N ALA A 126 -22.56 14.95 11.80
CA ALA A 126 -22.28 14.35 10.50
C ALA A 126 -21.78 12.90 10.61
N ARG A 127 -21.04 12.58 11.67
CA ARG A 127 -20.55 11.21 11.92
C ARG A 127 -21.53 10.28 12.61
N ARG A 128 -22.28 10.79 13.58
CA ARG A 128 -23.17 9.98 14.44
C ARG A 128 -24.57 9.84 13.86
N GLN A 129 -25.09 10.91 13.28
CA GLN A 129 -26.43 11.06 12.72
C GLN A 129 -26.35 11.71 11.33
N PRO A 130 -25.74 11.04 10.34
CA PRO A 130 -25.47 11.63 9.03
C PRO A 130 -26.73 12.11 8.32
N ALA A 131 -27.84 11.38 8.39
CA ALA A 131 -29.11 11.80 7.78
C ALA A 131 -29.60 13.14 8.35
N ALA A 132 -29.66 13.28 9.68
CA ALA A 132 -30.09 14.52 10.33
C ALA A 132 -29.15 15.70 10.03
N PHE A 133 -27.85 15.43 9.91
CA PHE A 133 -26.88 16.44 9.48
C PHE A 133 -27.14 16.88 8.02
N LEU A 134 -27.30 15.92 7.10
CA LEU A 134 -27.51 16.16 5.67
C LEU A 134 -28.74 17.03 5.40
N THR A 135 -29.82 16.84 6.18
CA THR A 135 -31.07 17.58 5.97
C THR A 135 -31.13 18.91 6.73
N LYS A 136 -30.45 19.05 7.89
CA LYS A 136 -30.62 20.22 8.78
C LYS A 136 -29.42 21.17 8.83
N GLN A 137 -28.19 20.69 8.59
CA GLN A 137 -26.97 21.47 8.84
C GLN A 137 -25.99 21.50 7.65
N ALA A 138 -26.21 20.66 6.63
CA ALA A 138 -25.30 20.51 5.51
C ALA A 138 -25.00 21.81 4.76
N ALA A 139 -26.00 22.67 4.55
CA ALA A 139 -25.80 23.96 3.88
C ALA A 139 -24.89 24.92 4.67
N GLN A 140 -24.87 24.81 6.00
CA GLN A 140 -24.02 25.64 6.86
C GLN A 140 -22.59 25.09 6.98
N PHE A 141 -22.42 23.77 6.82
CA PHE A 141 -21.14 23.08 7.00
C PHE A 141 -20.84 22.12 5.83
N PRO A 142 -20.74 22.64 4.59
CA PRO A 142 -20.56 21.83 3.39
C PRO A 142 -19.32 20.92 3.44
N GLU A 143 -18.28 21.31 4.18
CA GLU A 143 -17.04 20.54 4.35
C GLU A 143 -17.27 19.13 4.95
N TRP A 144 -18.39 18.91 5.66
CA TRP A 144 -18.73 17.62 6.26
C TRP A 144 -19.72 16.77 5.47
N VAL A 145 -20.25 17.28 4.35
CA VAL A 145 -21.28 16.61 3.54
C VAL A 145 -20.76 15.32 2.93
N ASP A 146 -19.59 15.34 2.30
CA ASP A 146 -18.97 14.14 1.71
C ASP A 146 -18.82 13.01 2.75
N MET A 147 -18.33 13.34 3.95
CA MET A 147 -18.18 12.39 5.05
C MET A 147 -19.55 11.87 5.52
N ALA A 148 -20.53 12.74 5.70
CA ALA A 148 -21.87 12.35 6.15
C ALA A 148 -22.56 11.44 5.14
N ALA A 149 -22.56 11.82 3.86
CA ALA A 149 -23.12 11.03 2.77
C ALA A 149 -22.43 9.67 2.65
N SER A 150 -21.09 9.64 2.64
CA SER A 150 -20.32 8.38 2.62
C SER A 150 -20.68 7.46 3.80
N ARG A 151 -20.87 8.03 5.00
CA ARG A 151 -21.24 7.25 6.19
C ARG A 151 -22.67 6.75 6.16
N LEU A 152 -23.62 7.51 5.62
CA LEU A 152 -24.98 7.05 5.45
C LEU A 152 -25.03 5.97 4.37
N ALA A 153 -24.39 6.18 3.22
CA ALA A 153 -24.25 5.19 2.15
C ALA A 153 -23.68 3.85 2.65
N SER A 154 -22.65 3.88 3.48
CA SER A 154 -22.05 2.65 4.05
C SER A 154 -22.96 1.87 5.00
N ARG A 155 -24.00 2.51 5.56
CA ARG A 155 -24.83 1.93 6.63
C ARG A 155 -26.26 1.65 6.20
N ASN A 156 -26.81 2.55 5.40
CA ASN A 156 -28.17 2.54 4.90
C ASN A 156 -28.20 3.34 3.58
N PRO A 157 -27.77 2.71 2.46
CA PRO A 157 -27.73 3.34 1.14
C PRO A 157 -29.12 3.76 0.68
N ASP A 158 -30.15 2.95 0.92
CA ASP A 158 -31.54 3.23 0.56
C ASP A 158 -32.02 4.55 1.15
N ARG A 159 -31.77 4.78 2.45
CA ARG A 159 -32.15 6.04 3.09
C ARG A 159 -31.44 7.23 2.47
N LEU A 160 -30.16 7.11 2.08
CA LEU A 160 -29.46 8.21 1.41
C LEU A 160 -30.06 8.49 0.03
N LEU A 161 -30.36 7.45 -0.76
CA LEU A 161 -31.00 7.59 -2.06
C LEU A 161 -32.39 8.23 -1.94
N GLU A 162 -33.16 7.86 -0.91
CA GLU A 162 -34.45 8.49 -0.61
C GLU A 162 -34.29 9.99 -0.32
N LEU A 163 -33.34 10.39 0.54
CA LEU A 163 -33.04 11.80 0.82
C LEU A 163 -32.66 12.58 -0.45
N ILE A 164 -31.88 11.95 -1.34
CA ILE A 164 -31.47 12.54 -2.62
C ILE A 164 -32.67 12.68 -3.57
N LYS A 165 -33.51 11.65 -3.67
CA LYS A 165 -34.68 11.59 -4.54
C LYS A 165 -35.76 12.59 -4.11
N ASN A 166 -36.06 12.63 -2.82
CA ASN A 166 -37.07 13.53 -2.24
C ASN A 166 -36.59 14.98 -2.09
N ARG A 167 -35.36 15.30 -2.50
CA ARG A 167 -34.73 16.62 -2.37
C ARG A 167 -34.72 17.14 -0.92
N GLU A 168 -34.56 16.24 0.05
CA GLU A 168 -34.43 16.58 1.48
C GLU A 168 -33.02 17.11 1.81
N ILE A 169 -32.04 16.86 0.95
CA ILE A 169 -30.70 17.45 1.03
C ILE A 169 -30.72 18.81 0.31
N PRO A 170 -30.24 19.91 0.94
CA PRO A 170 -30.24 21.23 0.31
C PRO A 170 -29.52 21.24 -1.04
N ASP A 171 -30.11 21.90 -2.05
CA ASP A 171 -29.61 21.91 -3.43
C ASP A 171 -28.14 22.35 -3.53
N ALA A 172 -27.72 23.33 -2.71
CA ALA A 172 -26.36 23.85 -2.68
C ALA A 172 -25.27 22.80 -2.35
N VAL A 173 -25.64 21.67 -1.74
CA VAL A 173 -24.71 20.61 -1.32
C VAL A 173 -25.11 19.23 -1.83
N ARG A 174 -26.18 19.16 -2.64
CA ARG A 174 -26.74 17.90 -3.13
C ARG A 174 -25.77 17.15 -4.04
N GLU A 175 -25.06 17.84 -4.92
CA GLU A 175 -24.04 17.23 -5.79
C GLU A 175 -22.91 16.60 -4.97
N GLN A 176 -22.41 17.29 -3.94
CA GLN A 176 -21.38 16.76 -3.03
C GLN A 176 -21.87 15.52 -2.26
N ALA A 177 -23.15 15.50 -1.86
CA ALA A 177 -23.76 14.33 -1.24
C ALA A 177 -23.87 13.15 -2.22
N ILE A 178 -24.25 13.40 -3.48
CA ILE A 178 -24.30 12.39 -4.54
C ILE A 178 -22.90 11.83 -4.83
N LEU A 179 -21.89 12.68 -4.93
CA LEU A 179 -20.49 12.26 -5.11
C LEU A 179 -20.03 11.32 -3.97
N GLY A 180 -20.30 11.69 -2.72
CA GLY A 180 -19.99 10.86 -1.55
C GLY A 180 -20.75 9.53 -1.55
N ALA A 181 -22.02 9.55 -1.98
CA ALA A 181 -22.86 8.37 -2.15
C ALA A 181 -22.30 7.44 -3.23
N ALA A 182 -22.17 7.92 -4.47
CA ALA A 182 -21.70 7.19 -5.64
C ALA A 182 -20.35 6.53 -5.36
N ARG A 183 -19.39 7.28 -4.79
CA ARG A 183 -18.05 6.75 -4.45
C ARG A 183 -18.14 5.60 -3.46
N THR A 184 -18.93 5.76 -2.41
CA THR A 184 -18.99 4.77 -1.33
C THR A 184 -19.76 3.52 -1.76
N MET A 185 -20.86 3.70 -2.48
CA MET A 185 -21.69 2.61 -3.00
C MET A 185 -20.92 1.82 -4.07
N ALA A 186 -20.14 2.49 -4.94
CA ALA A 186 -19.26 1.82 -5.89
C ALA A 186 -18.18 0.97 -5.21
N ILE A 187 -17.51 1.49 -4.16
CA ILE A 187 -16.50 0.74 -3.39
C ILE A 187 -17.11 -0.49 -2.69
N ASN A 188 -18.34 -0.36 -2.20
CA ASN A 188 -19.06 -1.44 -1.54
C ASN A 188 -19.72 -2.40 -2.54
N LEU A 189 -19.62 -2.14 -3.84
CA LEU A 189 -20.27 -2.91 -4.91
C LEU A 189 -21.79 -3.01 -4.71
N ASP A 190 -22.41 -1.92 -4.25
CA ASP A 190 -23.85 -1.84 -4.04
C ASP A 190 -24.58 -1.73 -5.39
N PRO A 191 -25.46 -2.68 -5.78
CA PRO A 191 -26.18 -2.64 -7.04
C PRO A 191 -26.99 -1.35 -7.27
N ALA A 192 -27.43 -0.67 -6.21
CA ALA A 192 -28.16 0.59 -6.31
C ALA A 192 -27.27 1.78 -6.72
N ALA A 193 -25.95 1.59 -6.84
CA ALA A 193 -25.02 2.63 -7.28
C ALA A 193 -25.13 2.95 -8.78
N ALA A 194 -25.56 1.99 -9.61
CA ALA A 194 -25.47 2.10 -11.07
C ALA A 194 -26.12 3.38 -11.64
N PRO A 195 -27.33 3.81 -11.22
CA PRO A 195 -27.92 5.06 -11.69
C PRO A 195 -27.08 6.29 -11.33
N LEU A 196 -26.50 6.34 -10.13
CA LEU A 196 -25.63 7.45 -9.71
C LEU A 196 -24.34 7.48 -10.52
N LEU A 197 -23.79 6.31 -10.84
CA LEU A 197 -22.53 6.19 -11.56
C LEU A 197 -22.63 6.57 -13.04
N ARG A 198 -23.82 6.48 -13.63
CA ARG A 198 -24.11 6.95 -14.99
C ARG A 198 -24.42 8.44 -15.08
N MET A 199 -24.56 9.13 -13.95
CA MET A 199 -24.73 10.59 -13.94
C MET A 199 -23.43 11.29 -14.36
N ASP A 200 -23.58 12.44 -15.00
CA ASP A 200 -22.47 13.38 -15.19
C ASP A 200 -22.14 14.03 -13.84
N LEU A 201 -21.11 13.49 -13.18
CA LEU A 201 -20.65 13.94 -11.86
C LEU A 201 -19.25 14.55 -12.00
N PRO A 202 -18.90 15.56 -11.17
CA PRO A 202 -17.57 16.12 -11.14
C PRO A 202 -16.48 15.06 -11.01
N SER A 203 -15.38 15.25 -11.75
CA SER A 203 -14.24 14.34 -11.72
C SER A 203 -13.68 14.21 -10.31
N HIS A 204 -13.51 12.97 -9.84
CA HIS A 204 -12.95 12.68 -8.53
C HIS A 204 -12.06 11.44 -8.61
N PRO A 205 -10.77 11.49 -8.23
CA PRO A 205 -9.81 10.40 -8.47
C PRO A 205 -10.28 9.01 -8.02
N ILE A 206 -10.81 8.92 -6.80
CA ILE A 206 -11.33 7.65 -6.26
C ILE A 206 -12.60 7.18 -7.00
N LEU A 207 -13.55 8.09 -7.27
CA LEU A 207 -14.81 7.74 -7.93
C LEU A 207 -14.54 7.28 -9.36
N ASN A 208 -13.66 7.97 -10.09
CA ASN A 208 -13.33 7.65 -11.47
C ASN A 208 -12.86 6.19 -11.61
N HIS A 209 -11.91 5.75 -10.78
CA HIS A 209 -11.45 4.34 -10.80
C HIS A 209 -12.52 3.36 -10.32
N TRP A 210 -13.27 3.71 -9.27
CA TRP A 210 -14.30 2.82 -8.72
C TRP A 210 -15.54 2.71 -9.60
N ARG A 211 -15.83 3.72 -10.43
CA ARG A 211 -16.86 3.67 -11.47
C ARG A 211 -16.51 2.58 -12.49
N VAL A 212 -15.27 2.56 -13.00
CA VAL A 212 -14.81 1.51 -13.93
C VAL A 212 -14.86 0.14 -13.25
N ARG A 213 -14.33 0.01 -12.03
CA ARG A 213 -14.28 -1.28 -11.29
C ARG A 213 -15.68 -1.81 -10.95
N TYR A 214 -16.62 -0.93 -10.64
CA TYR A 214 -18.01 -1.28 -10.43
C TYR A 214 -18.60 -1.92 -11.70
N PHE A 215 -18.48 -1.26 -12.85
CA PHE A 215 -19.01 -1.78 -14.10
C PHE A 215 -18.27 -3.04 -14.58
N ILE A 216 -16.99 -3.20 -14.24
CA ILE A 216 -16.27 -4.48 -14.44
C ILE A 216 -16.88 -5.59 -13.58
N HIS A 217 -17.18 -5.33 -12.31
CA HIS A 217 -17.75 -6.32 -11.40
C HIS A 217 -19.10 -6.84 -11.90
N PHE A 218 -19.97 -5.93 -12.33
CA PHE A 218 -21.29 -6.26 -12.88
C PHE A 218 -21.26 -6.59 -14.39
N GLN A 219 -20.08 -6.62 -15.01
CA GLN A 219 -19.88 -6.95 -16.42
C GLN A 219 -20.68 -6.08 -17.40
N GLU A 220 -20.90 -4.81 -17.05
CA GLU A 220 -21.59 -3.82 -17.89
C GLU A 220 -20.58 -3.17 -18.87
N TRP A 221 -20.19 -3.91 -19.91
CA TRP A 221 -19.04 -3.57 -20.77
C TRP A 221 -19.16 -2.22 -21.51
N ALA A 222 -20.36 -1.79 -21.90
CA ALA A 222 -20.56 -0.47 -22.50
C ALA A 222 -20.31 0.67 -21.49
N ASP A 223 -20.75 0.47 -20.24
CA ASP A 223 -20.49 1.42 -19.15
C ASP A 223 -19.00 1.41 -18.75
N VAL A 224 -18.30 0.28 -18.87
CA VAL A 224 -16.83 0.21 -18.70
C VAL A 224 -16.12 1.12 -19.69
N LEU A 225 -16.44 1.03 -20.99
CA LEU A 225 -15.85 1.91 -22.01
C LEU A 225 -16.14 3.38 -21.75
N THR A 226 -17.39 3.69 -21.37
CA THR A 226 -17.81 5.05 -21.04
C THR A 226 -17.04 5.59 -19.84
N ALA A 227 -16.92 4.81 -18.76
CA ALA A 227 -16.19 5.19 -17.55
C ALA A 227 -14.68 5.35 -17.81
N ILE A 228 -14.07 4.49 -18.63
CA ILE A 228 -12.66 4.62 -19.02
C ILE A 228 -12.43 5.89 -19.85
N SER A 229 -13.36 6.27 -20.73
CA SER A 229 -13.22 7.48 -21.54
C SER A 229 -13.19 8.78 -20.72
N GLN A 230 -13.73 8.73 -19.49
CA GLN A 230 -13.74 9.84 -18.53
C GLN A 230 -12.48 9.91 -17.65
N LEU A 231 -11.58 8.93 -17.71
CA LEU A 231 -10.28 9.00 -17.02
C LEU A 231 -9.36 10.03 -17.68
N ALA A 232 -8.39 10.54 -16.92
CA ALA A 232 -7.39 11.45 -17.47
C ALA A 232 -6.62 10.77 -18.62
N PRO A 233 -6.18 11.50 -19.66
CA PRO A 233 -5.44 10.92 -20.79
C PRO A 233 -4.23 10.07 -20.37
N GLU A 234 -3.53 10.47 -19.32
CA GLU A 234 -2.37 9.77 -18.78
C GLU A 234 -2.78 8.44 -18.15
N GLU A 235 -3.87 8.43 -17.38
CA GLU A 235 -4.43 7.22 -16.76
C GLU A 235 -4.92 6.25 -17.83
N ARG A 236 -5.63 6.72 -18.87
CA ARG A 236 -6.11 5.85 -19.96
C ARG A 236 -4.99 5.08 -20.66
N ASN A 237 -3.76 5.59 -20.63
CA ASN A 237 -2.59 4.94 -21.19
C ASN A 237 -1.90 3.94 -20.24
N GLU A 238 -2.34 3.82 -18.99
CA GLU A 238 -1.84 2.80 -18.08
C GLU A 238 -2.25 1.38 -18.54
N ILE A 239 -1.39 0.41 -18.24
CA ILE A 239 -1.55 -0.99 -18.65
C ILE A 239 -2.89 -1.57 -18.17
N GLU A 240 -3.32 -1.24 -16.95
CA GLU A 240 -4.60 -1.69 -16.37
C GLU A 240 -5.79 -1.25 -17.22
N TRP A 241 -5.88 0.04 -17.53
CA TRP A 241 -7.04 0.58 -18.24
C TRP A 241 -7.02 0.24 -19.73
N ASN A 242 -5.84 0.06 -20.34
CA ASN A 242 -5.73 -0.51 -21.68
C ASN A 242 -6.24 -1.95 -21.73
N TYR A 243 -5.91 -2.78 -20.74
CA TYR A 243 -6.44 -4.14 -20.63
C TYR A 243 -7.97 -4.13 -20.56
N TRP A 244 -8.54 -3.34 -19.64
CA TRP A 244 -9.98 -3.30 -19.44
C TRP A 244 -10.74 -2.68 -20.61
N ALA A 245 -10.17 -1.68 -21.29
CA ALA A 245 -10.73 -1.14 -22.53
C ALA A 245 -10.73 -2.22 -23.63
N SER A 246 -9.63 -2.94 -23.82
CA SER A 246 -9.52 -4.03 -24.80
C SER A 246 -10.52 -5.14 -24.51
N ARG A 247 -10.66 -5.51 -23.24
CA ARG A 247 -11.63 -6.49 -22.79
C ARG A 247 -13.08 -6.03 -23.05
N ALA A 248 -13.42 -4.79 -22.70
CA ALA A 248 -14.77 -4.28 -22.94
C ALA A 248 -15.07 -4.13 -24.45
N LEU A 249 -14.08 -3.76 -25.28
CA LEU A 249 -14.19 -3.75 -26.74
C LEU A 249 -14.49 -5.14 -27.30
N ALA A 250 -13.78 -6.17 -26.82
CA ALA A 250 -14.03 -7.55 -27.24
C ALA A 250 -15.46 -8.01 -26.89
N MET A 251 -15.95 -7.66 -25.71
CA MET A 251 -17.30 -8.04 -25.27
C MET A 251 -18.42 -7.24 -25.93
N THR A 252 -18.09 -6.11 -26.56
CA THR A 252 -19.04 -5.26 -27.29
C THR A 252 -18.95 -5.43 -28.81
N GLY A 253 -18.17 -6.41 -29.29
CA GLY A 253 -18.07 -6.76 -30.71
C GLY A 253 -17.00 -6.00 -31.50
N ASN A 254 -16.15 -5.21 -30.87
CA ASN A 254 -15.05 -4.47 -31.51
C ASN A 254 -13.74 -5.26 -31.46
N SER A 255 -13.73 -6.44 -32.06
CA SER A 255 -12.65 -7.43 -31.94
C SER A 255 -11.29 -6.94 -32.44
N ASP A 256 -11.24 -6.15 -33.51
CA ASP A 256 -9.98 -5.66 -34.09
C ASP A 256 -9.27 -4.67 -33.13
N LEU A 257 -10.01 -3.69 -32.62
CA LEU A 257 -9.50 -2.74 -31.63
C LEU A 257 -9.11 -3.42 -30.32
N ALA A 258 -9.88 -4.43 -29.90
CA ALA A 258 -9.54 -5.25 -28.74
C ALA A 258 -8.22 -5.99 -28.94
N PHE A 259 -8.02 -6.61 -30.11
CA PHE A 259 -6.80 -7.34 -30.44
C PHE A 259 -5.56 -6.43 -30.40
N GLU A 260 -5.64 -5.24 -31.00
CA GLU A 260 -4.54 -4.27 -30.98
C GLU A 260 -4.16 -3.84 -29.56
N GLY A 261 -5.17 -3.54 -28.74
CA GLY A 261 -4.96 -3.16 -27.34
C GLY A 261 -4.36 -4.29 -26.50
N PHE A 262 -4.89 -5.52 -26.63
CA PHE A 262 -4.32 -6.69 -25.96
C PHE A 262 -2.88 -6.96 -26.38
N ARG A 263 -2.54 -6.82 -27.67
CA ARG A 263 -1.17 -7.05 -28.16
C ARG A 263 -0.18 -6.12 -27.49
N LYS A 264 -0.52 -4.84 -27.35
CA LYS A 264 0.30 -3.83 -26.67
C LYS A 264 0.46 -4.16 -25.17
N VAL A 265 -0.63 -4.56 -24.50
CA VAL A 265 -0.62 -4.90 -23.07
C VAL A 265 0.22 -6.15 -22.80
N ALA A 266 0.16 -7.15 -23.69
CA ALA A 266 0.87 -8.43 -23.59
C ALA A 266 2.40 -8.31 -23.65
N GLU A 267 2.95 -7.17 -24.10
CA GLU A 267 4.40 -6.91 -24.06
C GLU A 267 4.94 -6.74 -22.64
N SER A 268 4.06 -6.48 -21.66
CA SER A 268 4.42 -6.34 -20.26
C SER A 268 4.40 -7.69 -19.53
N ASN A 269 5.41 -7.97 -18.71
CA ASN A 269 5.40 -9.13 -17.81
C ASN A 269 4.72 -8.79 -16.48
N SER A 270 3.52 -8.22 -16.58
CA SER A 270 2.65 -7.83 -15.48
C SER A 270 1.41 -8.73 -15.42
N TRP A 271 0.61 -8.61 -14.36
CA TRP A 271 -0.68 -9.30 -14.24
C TRP A 271 -1.55 -9.13 -15.49
N TYR A 272 -1.74 -7.88 -15.93
CA TYR A 272 -2.57 -7.58 -17.09
C TYR A 272 -1.91 -8.00 -18.41
N GLY A 273 -0.58 -7.97 -18.48
CA GLY A 273 0.15 -8.48 -19.65
C GLY A 273 0.04 -9.99 -19.82
N PHE A 274 0.13 -10.76 -18.74
CA PHE A 274 -0.13 -12.21 -18.76
C PHE A 274 -1.58 -12.52 -19.13
N LEU A 275 -2.55 -11.79 -18.57
CA LEU A 275 -3.97 -11.95 -18.96
C LEU A 275 -4.21 -11.61 -20.44
N ALA A 276 -3.61 -10.55 -20.96
CA ALA A 276 -3.71 -10.19 -22.37
C ALA A 276 -3.09 -11.26 -23.28
N ALA A 277 -1.94 -11.81 -22.89
CA ALA A 277 -1.31 -12.90 -23.62
C ALA A 277 -2.15 -14.19 -23.60
N ASP A 278 -2.77 -14.51 -22.46
CA ASP A 278 -3.71 -15.64 -22.34
C ASP A 278 -4.93 -15.43 -23.25
N TYR A 279 -5.52 -14.22 -23.22
CA TYR A 279 -6.65 -13.87 -24.09
C TYR A 279 -6.32 -14.04 -25.58
N LEU A 280 -5.11 -13.63 -25.99
CA LEU A 280 -4.64 -13.76 -27.37
C LEU A 280 -4.14 -15.16 -27.73
N GLY A 281 -4.00 -16.06 -26.76
CA GLY A 281 -3.41 -17.38 -26.97
C GLY A 281 -1.93 -17.36 -27.36
N ILE A 282 -1.18 -16.30 -27.04
CA ILE A 282 0.26 -16.17 -27.35
C ILE A 282 1.14 -16.58 -26.17
N ALA A 283 2.42 -16.83 -26.43
CA ALA A 283 3.38 -17.19 -25.37
C ALA A 283 3.83 -15.96 -24.57
N TYR A 284 4.15 -16.15 -23.29
CA TYR A 284 4.73 -15.08 -22.48
C TYR A 284 6.18 -14.80 -22.89
N ASN A 285 6.54 -13.53 -23.01
CA ASN A 285 7.91 -13.15 -23.33
C ASN A 285 8.72 -12.86 -22.05
N LEU A 286 9.20 -13.92 -21.39
CA LEU A 286 10.07 -13.82 -20.21
C LEU A 286 11.57 -13.68 -20.54
N ALA A 287 11.92 -13.49 -21.81
CA ALA A 287 13.31 -13.30 -22.20
C ALA A 287 13.84 -11.95 -21.66
N PRO A 288 15.02 -11.91 -21.01
CA PRO A 288 15.62 -10.66 -20.58
C PRO A 288 16.01 -9.82 -21.80
N LYS A 289 15.49 -8.59 -21.87
CA LYS A 289 15.83 -7.57 -22.86
C LYS A 289 16.99 -6.71 -22.35
N THR A 290 17.11 -6.53 -21.04
CA THR A 290 18.23 -5.80 -20.44
C THR A 290 19.52 -6.62 -20.42
N LYS A 291 20.66 -5.95 -20.58
CA LYS A 291 21.97 -6.56 -20.52
C LYS A 291 22.58 -6.36 -19.14
N ARG A 292 23.22 -7.41 -18.62
CA ARG A 292 24.06 -7.31 -17.42
C ARG A 292 25.33 -6.51 -17.72
N PRO A 293 25.88 -5.81 -16.71
CA PRO A 293 27.15 -5.11 -16.85
C PRO A 293 28.31 -6.12 -17.05
N PRO A 294 29.43 -5.69 -17.66
CA PRO A 294 30.58 -6.55 -17.88
C PRO A 294 31.24 -6.95 -16.55
N GLU A 295 31.90 -8.12 -16.52
CA GLU A 295 32.60 -8.61 -15.32
C GLU A 295 33.67 -7.64 -14.79
N THR A 296 34.29 -6.83 -15.66
CA THR A 296 35.25 -5.79 -15.27
C THR A 296 34.61 -4.72 -14.39
N LEU A 297 33.38 -4.30 -14.70
CA LEU A 297 32.64 -3.34 -13.87
C LEU A 297 32.19 -4.00 -12.57
N ILE A 298 31.74 -5.26 -12.63
CA ILE A 298 31.36 -6.02 -11.44
C ILE A 298 32.54 -6.15 -10.47
N ALA A 299 33.75 -6.46 -10.97
CA ALA A 299 34.97 -6.52 -10.18
C ALA A 299 35.33 -5.16 -9.57
N LYS A 300 35.29 -4.08 -10.36
CA LYS A 300 35.54 -2.71 -9.88
C LYS A 300 34.60 -2.32 -8.74
N VAL A 301 33.30 -2.61 -8.85
CA VAL A 301 32.33 -2.32 -7.79
C VAL A 301 32.61 -3.17 -6.55
N ASN A 302 32.96 -4.45 -6.72
CA ASN A 302 33.28 -5.37 -5.63
C ASN A 302 34.50 -4.92 -4.80
N GLU A 303 35.51 -4.32 -5.44
CA GLU A 303 36.73 -3.81 -4.80
C GLU A 303 36.53 -2.56 -3.95
N ARG A 304 35.40 -1.87 -4.09
CA ARG A 304 35.13 -0.68 -3.28
C ARG A 304 35.04 -1.06 -1.80
N THR A 305 35.76 -0.33 -0.95
CA THR A 305 35.76 -0.56 0.50
C THR A 305 34.35 -0.51 1.09
N ASP A 306 33.51 0.43 0.63
CA ASP A 306 32.17 0.62 1.15
C ASP A 306 31.21 -0.53 0.79
N VAL A 307 31.37 -1.14 -0.40
CA VAL A 307 30.72 -2.39 -0.85
C VAL A 307 31.20 -3.58 -0.03
N THR A 308 32.52 -3.72 0.15
CA THR A 308 33.13 -4.79 0.96
C THR A 308 32.60 -4.77 2.39
N VAL A 309 32.49 -3.59 3.02
CA VAL A 309 31.89 -3.46 4.35
C VAL A 309 30.43 -3.93 4.38
N ALA A 310 29.64 -3.63 3.34
CA ALA A 310 28.25 -4.09 3.27
C ALA A 310 28.16 -5.62 3.23
N ARG A 311 29.01 -6.25 2.42
CA ARG A 311 29.13 -7.71 2.31
C ARG A 311 29.52 -8.36 3.63
N LEU A 312 30.60 -7.89 4.27
CA LEU A 312 31.06 -8.46 5.54
C LEU A 312 30.01 -8.34 6.64
N LEU A 313 29.32 -7.20 6.75
CA LEU A 313 28.21 -7.05 7.69
C LEU A 313 27.06 -8.03 7.42
N PHE A 314 26.81 -8.37 6.15
CA PHE A 314 25.78 -9.34 5.78
C PHE A 314 26.21 -10.78 6.09
N GLU A 315 27.44 -11.15 5.75
CA GLU A 315 28.04 -12.47 6.04
C GLU A 315 28.06 -12.75 7.56
N GLU A 316 28.33 -11.74 8.38
CA GLU A 316 28.29 -11.81 9.86
C GLU A 316 26.86 -11.78 10.46
N GLY A 317 25.82 -11.74 9.62
CA GLY A 317 24.43 -11.72 10.07
C GLY A 317 23.97 -10.39 10.70
N LEU A 318 24.78 -9.32 10.64
CA LEU A 318 24.46 -7.97 11.12
C LEU A 318 23.51 -7.24 10.15
N THR A 319 22.40 -7.89 9.83
CA THR A 319 21.49 -7.60 8.70
C THR A 319 21.01 -6.14 8.65
N VAL A 320 20.69 -5.53 9.80
CA VAL A 320 20.26 -4.12 9.85
C VAL A 320 21.41 -3.18 9.48
N MET A 321 22.63 -3.45 9.96
CA MET A 321 23.80 -2.64 9.64
C MET A 321 24.20 -2.83 8.18
N ALA A 322 24.18 -4.08 7.71
CA ALA A 322 24.45 -4.44 6.33
C ALA A 322 23.52 -3.68 5.38
N ARG A 323 22.20 -3.77 5.56
CA ARG A 323 21.22 -3.06 4.70
C ARG A 323 21.46 -1.55 4.68
N ARG A 324 21.70 -0.94 5.84
CA ARG A 324 21.98 0.51 5.91
C ARG A 324 23.27 0.89 5.18
N GLN A 325 24.29 0.02 5.22
CA GLN A 325 25.50 0.22 4.46
C GLN A 325 25.23 0.05 2.96
N TRP A 326 24.48 -0.97 2.56
CA TRP A 326 24.07 -1.20 1.17
C TRP A 326 23.30 -0.01 0.59
N ASP A 327 22.30 0.49 1.31
CA ASP A 327 21.50 1.66 0.90
C ASP A 327 22.37 2.93 0.81
N PHE A 328 23.38 3.06 1.69
CA PHE A 328 24.35 4.15 1.62
C PHE A 328 25.27 4.06 0.40
N VAL A 329 25.75 2.86 0.07
CA VAL A 329 26.63 2.62 -1.09
C VAL A 329 25.87 2.85 -2.38
N THR A 330 24.73 2.18 -2.56
CA THR A 330 23.94 2.23 -3.80
C THR A 330 23.50 3.64 -4.16
N GLY A 331 23.19 4.50 -3.18
CA GLY A 331 22.90 5.93 -3.44
C GLY A 331 24.09 6.77 -3.93
N ARG A 332 25.30 6.19 -4.07
CA ARG A 332 26.52 6.82 -4.61
C ARG A 332 27.04 6.14 -5.88
N LEU A 333 26.41 5.05 -6.29
CA LEU A 333 26.74 4.34 -7.51
C LEU A 333 25.93 4.95 -8.66
N ASP A 334 26.53 5.06 -9.84
CA ASP A 334 25.78 5.33 -11.06
C ASP A 334 24.90 4.14 -11.45
N GLU A 335 24.08 4.28 -12.50
CA GLU A 335 23.12 3.24 -12.90
C GLU A 335 23.81 1.91 -13.25
N GLU A 336 24.91 1.93 -14.00
CA GLU A 336 25.64 0.71 -14.39
C GLU A 336 26.36 0.06 -13.21
N GLU A 337 26.92 0.87 -12.30
CA GLU A 337 27.49 0.39 -11.04
C GLU A 337 26.41 -0.20 -10.12
N GLN A 338 25.18 0.34 -10.13
CA GLN A 338 24.05 -0.26 -9.42
C GLN A 338 23.64 -1.62 -10.03
N LYS A 339 23.63 -1.75 -11.36
CA LYS A 339 23.42 -3.04 -12.04
C LYS A 339 24.47 -4.06 -11.58
N ALA A 340 25.74 -3.64 -11.48
CA ALA A 340 26.83 -4.49 -11.02
C ALA A 340 26.65 -4.88 -9.54
N ALA A 341 26.25 -3.95 -8.69
CA ALA A 341 25.91 -4.21 -7.29
C ALA A 341 24.75 -5.21 -7.14
N ALA A 342 23.73 -5.16 -8.00
CA ALA A 342 22.63 -6.12 -7.99
C ALA A 342 23.09 -7.56 -8.27
N VAL A 343 24.02 -7.72 -9.21
CA VAL A 343 24.66 -9.02 -9.54
C VAL A 343 25.49 -9.51 -8.35
N LEU A 344 26.30 -8.65 -7.74
CA LEU A 344 27.09 -8.99 -6.55
C LEU A 344 26.22 -9.46 -5.38
N ALA A 345 25.13 -8.72 -5.08
CA ALA A 345 24.20 -9.12 -4.04
C ALA A 345 23.58 -10.50 -4.31
N ASN A 346 23.34 -10.88 -5.57
CA ASN A 346 22.87 -12.21 -5.92
C ASN A 346 23.95 -13.27 -5.66
N ARG A 347 25.20 -13.01 -6.06
CA ARG A 347 26.36 -13.91 -5.84
C ARG A 347 26.58 -14.21 -4.36
N TRP A 348 26.28 -13.26 -3.49
CA TRP A 348 26.38 -13.45 -2.03
C TRP A 348 25.13 -14.10 -1.43
N ASN A 349 24.13 -14.50 -2.23
CA ASN A 349 22.82 -14.95 -1.77
C ASN A 349 22.06 -13.92 -0.93
N TRP A 350 22.36 -12.64 -1.12
CA TRP A 350 21.62 -11.54 -0.50
C TRP A 350 20.39 -11.16 -1.36
N HIS A 351 19.52 -12.14 -1.55
CA HIS A 351 18.38 -12.12 -2.47
C HIS A 351 17.52 -10.85 -2.36
N SER A 352 17.27 -10.36 -1.15
CA SER A 352 16.49 -9.13 -0.95
C SER A 352 17.14 -7.89 -1.58
N ARG A 353 18.47 -7.73 -1.45
CA ARG A 353 19.19 -6.58 -2.01
C ARG A 353 19.38 -6.74 -3.51
N SER A 354 19.61 -7.96 -3.98
CA SER A 354 19.66 -8.23 -5.42
C SER A 354 18.36 -7.80 -6.11
N ALA A 355 17.21 -8.25 -5.60
CA ALA A 355 15.92 -7.96 -6.23
C ALA A 355 15.54 -6.46 -6.18
N VAL A 356 15.84 -5.76 -5.07
CA VAL A 356 15.60 -4.31 -4.96
C VAL A 356 16.52 -3.54 -5.90
N THR A 357 17.83 -3.80 -5.84
CA THR A 357 18.82 -3.05 -6.60
C THR A 357 18.66 -3.31 -8.10
N ALA A 358 18.37 -4.54 -8.52
CA ALA A 358 18.07 -4.85 -9.93
C ALA A 358 16.85 -4.07 -10.44
N HIS A 359 15.78 -3.96 -9.64
CA HIS A 359 14.62 -3.18 -10.03
C HIS A 359 14.93 -1.68 -10.16
N GLN A 360 15.66 -1.12 -9.19
CA GLN A 360 16.02 0.30 -9.15
C GLN A 360 17.00 0.69 -10.27
N SER A 361 17.90 -0.22 -10.65
CA SER A 361 18.90 0.00 -11.69
C SER A 361 18.39 -0.33 -13.11
N GLY A 362 17.09 -0.57 -13.28
CA GLY A 362 16.50 -0.86 -14.59
C GLY A 362 16.61 -2.31 -15.09
N LEU A 363 17.24 -3.24 -14.38
CA LEU A 363 17.25 -4.69 -14.68
C LEU A 363 15.91 -5.35 -14.33
N THR A 364 14.81 -4.78 -14.84
CA THR A 364 13.45 -5.16 -14.47
C THR A 364 13.02 -6.51 -15.04
N ASP A 365 13.65 -6.98 -16.11
CA ASP A 365 13.41 -8.29 -16.74
C ASP A 365 14.52 -9.30 -16.43
N ASP A 366 15.50 -8.97 -15.58
CA ASP A 366 16.45 -9.94 -15.03
C ASP A 366 15.78 -10.75 -13.92
N TYR A 367 15.04 -11.77 -14.34
CA TYR A 367 14.30 -12.63 -13.42
C TYR A 367 15.20 -13.40 -12.49
N GLU A 368 16.46 -13.70 -12.87
CA GLU A 368 17.42 -14.39 -11.99
C GLU A 368 17.63 -13.60 -10.70
N LEU A 369 17.93 -12.30 -10.85
CA LEU A 369 18.18 -11.36 -9.75
C LEU A 369 16.89 -11.00 -8.99
N ARG A 370 15.76 -10.84 -9.70
CA ARG A 370 14.50 -10.36 -9.11
C ARG A 370 13.64 -11.45 -8.48
N TYR A 371 13.80 -12.71 -8.89
CA TYR A 371 13.00 -13.86 -8.45
C TYR A 371 13.88 -15.07 -8.05
N PRO A 372 14.91 -14.89 -7.20
CA PRO A 372 15.85 -15.95 -6.87
C PRO A 372 15.15 -17.15 -6.23
N LEU A 373 15.76 -18.34 -6.36
CA LEU A 373 15.32 -19.59 -5.74
C LEU A 373 15.68 -19.64 -4.23
N ALA A 374 15.35 -18.57 -3.51
CA ALA A 374 15.66 -18.40 -2.10
C ALA A 374 14.92 -19.41 -1.23
N PHE A 375 15.59 -19.93 -0.18
CA PHE A 375 14.97 -20.86 0.79
C PHE A 375 14.34 -22.11 0.15
N GLU A 376 14.93 -22.62 -0.93
CA GLU A 376 14.34 -23.69 -1.74
C GLU A 376 14.00 -24.95 -0.94
N LYS A 377 14.93 -25.46 -0.12
CA LYS A 377 14.72 -26.68 0.68
C LYS A 377 13.49 -26.59 1.61
N PRO A 378 13.35 -25.58 2.49
CA PRO A 378 12.15 -25.47 3.32
C PRO A 378 10.87 -25.21 2.51
N LEU A 379 10.93 -24.49 1.39
CA LEU A 379 9.76 -24.28 0.52
C LEU A 379 9.31 -25.58 -0.16
N LYS A 380 10.23 -26.35 -0.77
CA LYS A 380 9.96 -27.66 -1.37
C LYS A 380 9.33 -28.62 -0.35
N ASN A 381 9.87 -28.66 0.86
CA ASN A 381 9.32 -29.48 1.94
C ASN A 381 7.91 -29.04 2.36
N ALA A 382 7.66 -27.73 2.43
CA ALA A 382 6.35 -27.19 2.79
C ALA A 382 5.31 -27.42 1.69
N ALA A 383 5.67 -27.16 0.43
CA ALA A 383 4.85 -27.40 -0.76
C ALA A 383 4.40 -28.86 -0.83
N LYS A 384 5.36 -29.80 -0.74
CA LYS A 384 5.07 -31.25 -0.72
C LYS A 384 4.19 -31.68 0.45
N ARG A 385 4.42 -31.12 1.65
CA ARG A 385 3.67 -31.51 2.86
C ARG A 385 2.20 -31.08 2.79
N HIS A 386 1.92 -29.96 2.16
CA HIS A 386 0.59 -29.35 2.16
C HIS A 386 -0.12 -29.45 0.81
N ASP A 387 0.48 -30.17 -0.15
CA ASP A 387 -0.03 -30.33 -1.52
C ASP A 387 -0.39 -28.98 -2.18
N ILE A 388 0.54 -28.02 -2.09
CA ILE A 388 0.41 -26.70 -2.71
C ILE A 388 1.57 -26.44 -3.67
N SER A 389 1.35 -25.64 -4.71
CA SER A 389 2.40 -25.27 -5.68
C SER A 389 3.61 -24.62 -4.99
N LEU A 390 4.81 -25.12 -5.31
CA LEU A 390 6.07 -24.53 -4.89
C LEU A 390 6.21 -23.09 -5.41
N SER A 391 5.86 -22.87 -6.68
CA SER A 391 5.98 -21.56 -7.32
C SER A 391 5.02 -20.55 -6.73
N TRP A 392 3.80 -20.97 -6.37
CA TRP A 392 2.83 -20.13 -5.65
C TRP A 392 3.37 -19.72 -4.28
N LEU A 393 3.91 -20.67 -3.52
CA LEU A 393 4.49 -20.42 -2.21
C LEU A 393 5.70 -19.47 -2.29
N SER A 394 6.57 -19.65 -3.29
CA SER A 394 7.71 -18.76 -3.58
C SER A 394 7.24 -17.36 -3.98
N GLY A 395 6.23 -17.26 -4.83
CA GLY A 395 5.60 -16.00 -5.24
C GLY A 395 4.99 -15.23 -4.07
N LEU A 396 4.36 -15.95 -3.14
CA LEU A 396 3.84 -15.37 -1.90
C LEU A 396 4.95 -14.87 -0.99
N MET A 397 5.95 -15.70 -0.68
CA MET A 397 7.07 -15.30 0.19
C MET A 397 7.81 -14.07 -0.37
N ARG A 398 8.05 -14.04 -1.69
CA ARG A 398 8.63 -12.88 -2.37
C ARG A 398 7.77 -11.63 -2.17
N SER A 399 6.46 -11.75 -2.34
CA SER A 399 5.51 -10.64 -2.24
C SER A 399 5.34 -10.11 -0.82
N GLU A 400 5.61 -10.93 0.20
CA GLU A 400 5.49 -10.58 1.61
C GLU A 400 6.74 -9.89 2.16
N SER A 401 7.91 -10.47 1.92
CA SER A 401 9.14 -10.04 2.60
C SER A 401 10.28 -9.68 1.67
N LEU A 402 10.15 -10.00 0.37
CA LEU A 402 11.26 -9.99 -0.56
C LEU A 402 12.48 -10.72 0.03
N PHE A 403 12.24 -11.88 0.67
CA PHE A 403 13.23 -12.75 1.29
C PHE A 403 13.90 -12.21 2.57
N MET A 404 13.39 -11.13 3.15
CA MET A 404 13.91 -10.59 4.42
C MET A 404 13.29 -11.31 5.62
N HIS A 405 14.07 -12.19 6.26
CA HIS A 405 13.56 -12.99 7.39
C HIS A 405 13.37 -12.20 8.69
N ASP A 406 13.97 -11.02 8.83
CA ASP A 406 13.89 -10.16 10.02
C ASP A 406 12.94 -8.97 9.86
N ILE A 407 12.20 -8.90 8.75
CA ILE A 407 11.28 -7.78 8.50
C ILE A 407 10.03 -7.86 9.37
N ARG A 408 9.64 -6.69 9.88
CA ARG A 408 8.42 -6.47 10.63
C ARG A 408 7.57 -5.39 9.95
N SER A 409 6.33 -5.70 9.59
CA SER A 409 5.41 -4.69 9.04
C SER A 409 4.97 -3.69 10.11
N PRO A 410 4.46 -2.50 9.71
CA PRO A 410 3.84 -1.57 10.64
C PRO A 410 2.67 -2.17 11.43
N ALA A 411 1.91 -3.09 10.83
CA ALA A 411 0.83 -3.82 11.49
C ALA A 411 1.35 -4.91 12.46
N GLY A 412 2.63 -5.27 12.38
CA GLY A 412 3.28 -6.23 13.26
C GLY A 412 3.44 -7.64 12.69
N ALA A 413 3.21 -7.84 11.39
CA ALA A 413 3.52 -9.09 10.70
C ALA A 413 5.04 -9.35 10.69
N LEU A 414 5.45 -10.62 10.70
CA LEU A 414 6.86 -11.01 10.93
C LEU A 414 7.38 -12.04 9.92
N GLY A 415 8.63 -11.84 9.52
CA GLY A 415 9.44 -12.83 8.80
C GLY A 415 9.08 -13.03 7.33
N LEU A 416 9.58 -14.12 6.76
CA LEU A 416 9.57 -14.39 5.32
C LEU A 416 8.17 -14.41 4.69
N MET A 417 7.18 -14.93 5.42
CA MET A 417 5.78 -15.04 5.00
C MET A 417 4.88 -14.04 5.72
N GLN A 418 5.44 -13.02 6.39
CA GLN A 418 4.72 -11.95 7.09
C GLN A 418 3.52 -12.46 7.92
N VAL A 419 3.79 -13.40 8.81
CA VAL A 419 2.74 -13.98 9.66
C VAL A 419 2.44 -13.03 10.83
N MET A 420 1.17 -12.74 11.06
CA MET A 420 0.73 -11.99 12.24
C MET A 420 0.95 -12.80 13.53
N PRO A 421 1.42 -12.22 14.65
CA PRO A 421 1.70 -12.97 15.88
C PRO A 421 0.52 -13.80 16.41
N ARG A 422 -0.71 -13.28 16.29
CA ARG A 422 -1.92 -14.02 16.68
C ARG A 422 -2.12 -15.27 15.82
N THR A 423 -2.03 -15.12 14.49
CA THR A 423 -2.11 -16.23 13.54
C THR A 423 -0.99 -17.22 13.77
N GLY A 424 0.24 -16.74 13.94
CA GLY A 424 1.41 -17.59 14.19
C GLY A 424 1.28 -18.42 15.47
N ARG A 425 0.78 -17.84 16.57
CA ARG A 425 0.54 -18.58 17.82
C ARG A 425 -0.53 -19.66 17.64
N GLN A 426 -1.61 -19.34 16.93
CA GLN A 426 -2.68 -20.31 16.66
C GLN A 426 -2.16 -21.46 15.79
N THR A 427 -1.53 -21.14 14.65
CA THR A 427 -0.98 -22.14 13.73
C THR A 427 0.13 -22.96 14.37
N ALA A 428 0.98 -22.38 15.22
CA ALA A 428 1.99 -23.12 15.96
C ALA A 428 1.37 -24.17 16.88
N LYS A 429 0.23 -23.87 17.53
CA LYS A 429 -0.52 -24.84 18.32
C LYS A 429 -1.06 -25.97 17.44
N GLU A 430 -1.66 -25.65 16.29
CA GLU A 430 -2.18 -26.65 15.34
C GLU A 430 -1.07 -27.57 14.80
N LEU A 431 0.15 -27.05 14.64
CA LEU A 431 1.32 -27.80 14.15
C LEU A 431 2.16 -28.48 15.26
N ASN A 432 1.74 -28.42 16.52
CA ASN A 432 2.51 -28.87 17.69
C ASN A 432 3.93 -28.29 17.75
N LEU A 433 4.07 -27.00 17.42
CA LEU A 433 5.32 -26.23 17.48
C LEU A 433 5.42 -25.47 18.79
N ARG A 434 6.60 -25.49 19.41
CA ARG A 434 6.87 -24.68 20.62
C ARG A 434 6.88 -23.19 20.28
N TRP A 435 5.90 -22.45 20.81
CA TRP A 435 5.82 -21.00 20.67
C TRP A 435 6.75 -20.29 21.68
N ARG A 436 7.73 -19.52 21.18
CA ARG A 436 8.66 -18.71 21.98
C ARG A 436 8.45 -17.20 21.75
N GLY A 437 7.21 -16.80 21.53
CA GLY A 437 6.88 -15.42 21.12
C GLY A 437 7.33 -15.10 19.70
N ASN A 438 7.50 -13.81 19.41
CA ASN A 438 7.78 -13.29 18.07
C ASN A 438 9.06 -13.87 17.43
N ASN A 439 10.04 -14.29 18.24
CA ASN A 439 11.28 -14.92 17.73
C ASN A 439 11.01 -16.21 16.94
N THR A 440 9.90 -16.90 17.25
CA THR A 440 9.43 -18.07 16.48
C THR A 440 9.19 -17.73 15.01
N LEU A 441 8.70 -16.52 14.74
CA LEU A 441 8.34 -16.06 13.40
C LEU A 441 9.51 -15.38 12.66
N ILE A 442 10.63 -15.11 13.32
CA ILE A 442 11.83 -14.56 12.68
C ILE A 442 12.75 -15.69 12.16
N ASN A 443 12.63 -16.90 12.72
CA ASN A 443 13.33 -18.07 12.23
C ASN A 443 12.79 -18.48 10.84
N PRO A 444 13.62 -18.50 9.77
CA PRO A 444 13.17 -18.77 8.40
C PRO A 444 12.35 -20.05 8.24
N SER A 445 12.91 -21.19 8.68
CA SER A 445 12.28 -22.51 8.50
C SER A 445 10.95 -22.63 9.26
N THR A 446 10.88 -22.06 10.46
CA THR A 446 9.65 -22.08 11.27
C THR A 446 8.59 -21.15 10.69
N ASN A 447 8.99 -19.96 10.22
CA ASN A 447 8.10 -19.02 9.56
C ASN A 447 7.50 -19.60 8.28
N ILE A 448 8.33 -20.24 7.43
CA ILE A 448 7.87 -20.92 6.21
C ILE A 448 6.87 -22.03 6.56
N ARG A 449 7.17 -22.86 7.57
CA ARG A 449 6.27 -23.94 7.99
C ARG A 449 4.91 -23.42 8.50
N ILE A 450 4.91 -22.33 9.27
CA ILE A 450 3.68 -21.72 9.79
C ILE A 450 2.87 -21.05 8.67
N GLY A 451 3.53 -20.24 7.82
CA GLY A 451 2.86 -19.51 6.75
C GLY A 451 2.30 -20.44 5.67
N SER A 452 3.06 -21.46 5.25
CA SER A 452 2.61 -22.45 4.26
C SER A 452 1.40 -23.24 4.73
N TYR A 453 1.38 -23.70 5.99
CA TYR A 453 0.21 -24.36 6.56
C TYR A 453 -1.00 -23.42 6.62
N TYR A 454 -0.81 -22.16 7.03
CA TYR A 454 -1.92 -21.20 7.06
C TYR A 454 -2.46 -20.89 5.66
N LEU A 455 -1.60 -20.80 4.65
CA LEU A 455 -1.97 -20.65 3.24
C LEU A 455 -2.76 -21.86 2.73
N ALA A 456 -2.27 -23.07 3.00
CA ALA A 456 -2.96 -24.30 2.63
C ALA A 456 -4.36 -24.37 3.24
N LYS A 457 -4.54 -23.95 4.50
CA LYS A 457 -5.85 -23.84 5.14
C LYS A 457 -6.77 -22.81 4.45
N GLN A 458 -6.21 -21.73 3.87
CA GLN A 458 -7.01 -20.81 3.07
C GLN A 458 -7.38 -21.42 1.71
N LEU A 459 -6.46 -22.17 1.08
CA LEU A 459 -6.75 -22.89 -0.15
C LEU A 459 -7.85 -23.94 0.06
N GLU A 460 -7.76 -24.73 1.11
CA GLU A 460 -8.78 -25.70 1.50
C GLU A 460 -10.14 -25.02 1.73
N ARG A 461 -10.15 -23.87 2.40
CA ARG A 461 -11.37 -23.11 2.70
C ARG A 461 -12.04 -22.55 1.45
N PHE A 462 -11.28 -22.00 0.52
CA PHE A 462 -11.83 -21.24 -0.60
C PHE A 462 -11.77 -21.97 -1.95
N GLY A 463 -11.02 -23.07 -2.06
CA GLY A 463 -10.90 -23.87 -3.28
C GLY A 463 -10.13 -23.22 -4.43
N HIS A 464 -9.70 -21.96 -4.30
CA HIS A 464 -9.07 -21.20 -5.37
C HIS A 464 -7.81 -20.45 -4.89
N PRO A 465 -6.67 -20.52 -5.60
CA PRO A 465 -5.43 -19.83 -5.20
C PRO A 465 -5.60 -18.32 -5.01
N ALA A 466 -6.31 -17.64 -5.92
CA ALA A 466 -6.54 -16.19 -5.82
C ALA A 466 -7.31 -15.80 -4.55
N LEU A 467 -8.37 -16.55 -4.21
CA LEU A 467 -9.16 -16.34 -2.99
C LEU A 467 -8.31 -16.61 -1.73
N ALA A 468 -7.52 -17.67 -1.76
CA ALA A 468 -6.63 -18.02 -0.66
C ALA A 468 -5.54 -16.96 -0.44
N THR A 469 -4.95 -16.43 -1.51
CA THR A 469 -4.00 -15.31 -1.48
C THR A 469 -4.65 -14.04 -0.91
N ALA A 470 -5.87 -13.69 -1.36
CA ALA A 470 -6.60 -12.56 -0.79
C ALA A 470 -6.91 -12.76 0.69
N ALA A 471 -7.28 -13.98 1.10
CA ALA A 471 -7.61 -14.31 2.49
C ALA A 471 -6.38 -14.31 3.40
N TYR A 472 -5.22 -14.67 2.85
CA TYR A 472 -3.94 -14.58 3.54
C TYR A 472 -3.63 -13.12 3.94
N ASN A 473 -3.83 -12.18 3.01
CA ASN A 473 -3.55 -10.75 3.22
C ASN A 473 -4.66 -10.00 3.98
N ALA A 474 -5.91 -10.12 3.54
CA ALA A 474 -7.03 -9.32 4.08
C ALA A 474 -7.79 -10.02 5.22
N GLY A 475 -7.57 -11.32 5.40
CA GLY A 475 -8.31 -12.18 6.31
C GLY A 475 -9.53 -12.84 5.65
N PRO A 476 -9.86 -14.09 6.04
CA PRO A 476 -10.93 -14.87 5.39
C PRO A 476 -12.33 -14.28 5.54
N HIS A 477 -12.59 -13.50 6.60
CA HIS A 477 -13.89 -12.87 6.78
C HIS A 477 -14.19 -11.83 5.68
N ARG A 478 -13.18 -11.07 5.25
CA ARG A 478 -13.34 -10.08 4.18
C ARG A 478 -13.52 -10.75 2.83
N VAL A 479 -12.71 -11.77 2.52
CA VAL A 479 -12.88 -12.52 1.27
C VAL A 479 -14.26 -13.13 1.17
N LYS A 480 -14.83 -13.64 2.27
CA LYS A 480 -16.23 -14.11 2.29
C LYS A 480 -17.24 -13.02 1.90
N GLN A 481 -16.98 -11.76 2.26
CA GLN A 481 -17.83 -10.62 1.88
C GLN A 481 -17.61 -10.17 0.43
N TRP A 482 -16.48 -10.53 -0.18
CA TRP A 482 -16.14 -10.20 -1.56
C TRP A 482 -16.42 -11.35 -2.53
N MET A 483 -16.98 -12.47 -2.04
CA MET A 483 -17.39 -13.56 -2.93
C MET A 483 -18.55 -13.07 -3.78
N PRO A 484 -18.51 -13.30 -5.10
CA PRO A 484 -19.65 -12.99 -5.95
C PRO A 484 -20.81 -13.95 -5.62
N ASP A 485 -22.03 -13.50 -5.88
CA ASP A 485 -23.24 -14.32 -5.71
C ASP A 485 -23.32 -15.42 -6.79
N GLU A 486 -22.86 -15.10 -8.00
CA GLU A 486 -22.74 -16.01 -9.14
C GLU A 486 -21.27 -16.18 -9.58
N SER A 487 -20.99 -17.19 -10.42
CA SER A 487 -19.64 -17.34 -10.99
C SER A 487 -19.23 -16.10 -11.78
N MET A 488 -17.99 -15.63 -11.60
CA MET A 488 -17.47 -14.50 -12.39
C MET A 488 -16.01 -14.71 -12.82
N PRO A 489 -15.55 -14.03 -13.89
CA PRO A 489 -14.15 -14.07 -14.30
C PRO A 489 -13.17 -13.65 -13.20
N LEU A 490 -12.03 -14.35 -13.10
CA LEU A 490 -10.97 -14.11 -12.12
C LEU A 490 -10.44 -12.67 -12.17
N ASP A 491 -10.18 -12.16 -13.37
CA ASP A 491 -9.69 -10.80 -13.58
C ASP A 491 -10.67 -9.74 -13.08
N ALA A 492 -11.97 -9.93 -13.36
CA ALA A 492 -13.04 -9.04 -12.91
C ALA A 492 -13.19 -9.07 -11.38
N TRP A 493 -13.14 -10.27 -10.78
CA TRP A 493 -13.14 -10.42 -9.32
C TRP A 493 -11.95 -9.69 -8.69
N VAL A 494 -10.73 -9.94 -9.17
CA VAL A 494 -9.51 -9.27 -8.67
C VAL A 494 -9.61 -7.76 -8.82
N ALA A 495 -10.06 -7.24 -9.96
CA ALA A 495 -10.21 -5.80 -10.19
C ALA A 495 -11.22 -5.14 -9.24
N SER A 496 -12.23 -5.89 -8.80
CA SER A 496 -13.30 -5.43 -7.90
C SER A 496 -12.95 -5.49 -6.40
N ILE A 497 -11.84 -6.12 -5.99
CA ILE A 497 -11.43 -6.21 -4.58
C ILE A 497 -11.34 -4.79 -3.96
N PRO A 498 -12.15 -4.45 -2.93
CA PRO A 498 -12.22 -3.11 -2.32
C PRO A 498 -10.89 -2.57 -1.80
N PHE A 499 -10.02 -3.46 -1.35
CA PHE A 499 -8.75 -3.08 -0.76
C PHE A 499 -7.66 -3.05 -1.82
N THR A 500 -7.22 -1.84 -2.19
CA THR A 500 -6.14 -1.65 -3.18
C THR A 500 -4.87 -2.43 -2.82
N GLU A 501 -4.50 -2.48 -1.55
CA GLU A 501 -3.36 -3.29 -1.08
C GLU A 501 -3.55 -4.77 -1.42
N THR A 502 -4.72 -5.34 -1.09
CA THR A 502 -5.03 -6.75 -1.34
C THR A 502 -5.15 -7.07 -2.82
N ARG A 503 -5.79 -6.19 -3.60
CA ARG A 503 -5.88 -6.32 -5.06
C ARG A 503 -4.50 -6.43 -5.70
N ASN A 504 -3.63 -5.47 -5.41
CA ASN A 504 -2.26 -5.45 -5.93
C ASN A 504 -1.44 -6.63 -5.40
N TYR A 505 -1.70 -7.08 -4.17
CA TYR A 505 -1.06 -8.26 -3.59
C TYR A 505 -1.43 -9.54 -4.35
N VAL A 506 -2.71 -9.78 -4.64
CA VAL A 506 -3.15 -10.96 -5.42
C VAL A 506 -2.50 -10.96 -6.81
N GLN A 507 -2.57 -9.82 -7.51
CA GLN A 507 -1.93 -9.65 -8.83
C GLN A 507 -0.43 -9.97 -8.77
N ARG A 508 0.28 -9.45 -7.76
CA ARG A 508 1.73 -9.65 -7.58
C ARG A 508 2.08 -11.10 -7.28
N VAL A 509 1.33 -11.78 -6.41
CA VAL A 509 1.59 -13.18 -6.04
C VAL A 509 1.37 -14.12 -7.22
N LEU A 510 0.26 -13.98 -7.94
CA LEU A 510 -0.06 -14.85 -9.07
C LEU A 510 0.87 -14.59 -10.27
N SER A 511 1.24 -13.32 -10.53
CA SER A 511 2.26 -13.01 -11.54
C SER A 511 3.63 -13.58 -11.15
N ALA A 512 3.99 -13.53 -9.87
CA ALA A 512 5.23 -14.12 -9.39
C ALA A 512 5.22 -15.64 -9.48
N GLN A 513 4.07 -16.30 -9.29
CA GLN A 513 3.92 -17.75 -9.47
C GLN A 513 4.28 -18.17 -10.89
N VAL A 514 3.76 -17.48 -11.92
CA VAL A 514 4.11 -17.73 -13.33
C VAL A 514 5.62 -17.68 -13.55
N ILE A 515 6.28 -16.64 -13.02
CA ILE A 515 7.73 -16.48 -13.15
C ILE A 515 8.46 -17.60 -12.41
N TYR A 516 8.00 -18.00 -11.23
CA TYR A 516 8.61 -19.09 -10.47
C TYR A 516 8.43 -20.46 -11.12
N GLU A 517 7.30 -20.74 -11.77
CA GLU A 517 7.10 -21.96 -12.56
C GLU A 517 8.19 -22.08 -13.63
N TRP A 518 8.41 -21.00 -14.39
CA TRP A 518 9.49 -20.92 -15.36
C TRP A 518 10.88 -21.06 -14.72
N ARG A 519 11.12 -20.42 -13.56
CA ARG A 519 12.41 -20.50 -12.85
C ARG A 519 12.74 -21.88 -12.30
N TYR A 520 11.74 -22.67 -11.91
CA TYR A 520 11.94 -24.03 -11.39
C TYR A 520 11.99 -25.08 -12.50
N ASN A 521 11.19 -24.93 -13.55
CA ASN A 521 10.93 -26.00 -14.52
C ASN A 521 11.45 -25.69 -15.94
N GLY A 522 11.85 -24.45 -16.22
CA GLY A 522 12.23 -23.98 -17.56
C GLY A 522 11.05 -23.80 -18.53
N ALA A 523 9.87 -24.34 -18.22
CA ALA A 523 8.66 -24.22 -19.01
C ALA A 523 7.82 -23.01 -18.60
N ILE A 524 7.26 -22.30 -19.58
CA ILE A 524 6.33 -21.19 -19.34
C ILE A 524 4.93 -21.79 -19.15
N THR A 525 4.38 -21.64 -17.95
CA THR A 525 3.00 -22.02 -17.63
C THR A 525 2.11 -20.77 -17.67
N ARG A 526 0.97 -20.85 -18.35
CA ARG A 526 0.00 -19.75 -18.41
C ARG A 526 -0.68 -19.51 -17.07
N LEU A 527 -1.11 -18.27 -16.85
CA LEU A 527 -1.80 -17.80 -15.67
C LEU A 527 -3.12 -18.57 -15.51
N GLU A 528 -3.87 -18.76 -16.60
CA GLU A 528 -5.08 -19.58 -16.64
C GLU A 528 -4.87 -21.05 -16.20
N SER A 529 -3.64 -21.58 -16.33
CA SER A 529 -3.31 -22.95 -15.93
C SER A 529 -2.90 -23.06 -14.46
N VAL A 530 -2.43 -21.96 -13.85
CA VAL A 530 -2.04 -21.93 -12.44
C VAL A 530 -3.14 -21.41 -11.51
N ALA A 531 -4.12 -20.70 -12.07
CA ALA A 531 -5.33 -20.27 -11.39
C ALA A 531 -6.50 -20.35 -12.38
N ALA A 532 -7.59 -21.02 -11.99
CA ALA A 532 -8.76 -21.15 -12.84
C ALA A 532 -9.28 -19.75 -13.24
N SER A 533 -9.81 -19.64 -14.47
CA SER A 533 -10.27 -18.37 -15.01
C SER A 533 -11.58 -17.86 -14.39
N GLN A 534 -12.24 -18.68 -13.56
CA GLN A 534 -13.50 -18.37 -12.91
C GLN A 534 -13.39 -18.44 -11.39
N ILE A 535 -14.04 -17.50 -10.72
CA ILE A 535 -14.26 -17.48 -9.28
C ILE A 535 -15.68 -17.96 -9.02
N THR A 536 -15.79 -19.10 -8.35
CA THR A 536 -17.04 -19.67 -7.87
C THR A 536 -17.04 -19.72 -6.36
N LYS A 537 -18.23 -19.56 -5.76
CA LYS A 537 -18.41 -19.84 -4.34
C LYS A 537 -18.29 -21.34 -4.13
N LYS A 538 -17.39 -21.74 -3.21
CA LYS A 538 -17.32 -23.12 -2.76
C LYS A 538 -18.60 -23.43 -1.97
N GLU A 539 -19.33 -24.46 -2.39
CA GLU A 539 -20.53 -24.96 -1.71
C GLU A 539 -20.22 -25.45 -0.28
#